data_AF-A0A812YZE3-F1
#
_entry.id   AF-A0A812YZE3-F1
#
_cell.length_a   1.000
_cell.length_b   1.000
_cell.length_c   1.000
_cell.angle_alpha   90.00
_cell.angle_beta   90.00
_cell.angle_gamma   90.00
#
_symmetry.space_group_name_H-M   'P 1'
#
loop_
_entity.id
_entity.type
_entity.pdbx_description
1 polymer ?
#
loop_
_entity_poly.entity_id
_entity_poly.type
_entity_poly.pdbx_seq_one_letter_code
_entity_poly.pdbx_strand_id
1 'polypeptide(L)'
;MLQTRQSRDGGKRKSPSFLVAIGGGATNSLQPAPLRKWFSMARNALPEYAPAAACICVRPELMAQSKSGTIIAQLMRQPQPPQFHSLARDGMSKAWPELVPEFGAPEMVYVQLEEFEAEGFPYQAAVEVHQDMAKRHQWAEALSRALHLLTRSESECSLRTIFGLLLHAAGKCQAAKVRALQMIFQHCTPHLLPALPSEEAEGSLTDGRKRIQAATEEFLDEEKDRAFTTYLEEPTEMCLEAMGQDSLDVNVHGANTHLAVLASTLAVRLPREPDLEDESKGLAPFLDFEFADGSLEILQRPENFGKKFGAVAECREPSIRSGPGLWDTKSWLQRGGCAKDSARKAASSCKSAAPMRAKAKAYVEPFAQVFTARRFLPRLLSYLTSDEIDLGQDLNTELQALLNGAESDAFHGPPLGPVTPEEAASCQQFLWSASDTTRPQFQLGRAIKLFQSIGIVKSSDQMIDSESGCQCDGSAPSSLPNPERDSVKRRRIGKQGAK
;
A
#
# COMPACT_ATOMS: atom_id res chain seq x y z
N MET A 1 -62.47 -46.68 -3.01
CA MET A 1 -61.67 -45.63 -3.67
C MET A 1 -61.60 -44.43 -2.75
N LEU A 2 -60.43 -44.10 -2.21
CA LEU A 2 -60.07 -42.71 -1.84
C LEU A 2 -58.57 -42.69 -1.51
N GLN A 3 -57.85 -41.95 -2.35
CA GLN A 3 -56.40 -41.78 -2.34
C GLN A 3 -55.96 -40.77 -1.30
N THR A 4 -54.80 -41.09 -0.73
CA THR A 4 -53.86 -40.30 0.05
C THR A 4 -53.46 -38.95 -0.56
N ARG A 5 -53.32 -37.93 0.29
CA ARG A 5 -52.49 -36.73 0.04
C ARG A 5 -51.40 -36.64 1.11
N GLN A 6 -50.14 -36.87 0.71
CA GLN A 6 -48.94 -36.53 1.48
C GLN A 6 -48.51 -35.11 1.12
N SER A 7 -48.27 -34.27 2.13
CA SER A 7 -47.69 -32.94 1.97
C SER A 7 -46.16 -33.04 1.84
N ARG A 8 -45.62 -32.40 0.80
CA ARG A 8 -44.18 -32.23 0.58
C ARG A 8 -43.64 -31.12 1.48
N ASP A 9 -42.75 -31.49 2.38
CA ASP A 9 -41.93 -30.55 3.14
C ASP A 9 -40.67 -30.19 2.34
N GLY A 10 -40.54 -28.92 1.96
CA GLY A 10 -39.43 -28.38 1.18
C GLY A 10 -38.28 -27.96 2.09
N GLY A 11 -37.32 -28.87 2.32
CA GLY A 11 -36.09 -28.58 3.03
C GLY A 11 -35.20 -27.59 2.28
N LYS A 12 -35.10 -26.35 2.77
CA LYS A 12 -34.09 -25.38 2.33
C LYS A 12 -32.72 -25.81 2.84
N ARG A 13 -31.87 -26.31 1.95
CA ARG A 13 -30.43 -26.51 2.21
C ARG A 13 -29.79 -25.17 2.53
N LYS A 14 -29.23 -25.01 3.73
CA LYS A 14 -28.32 -23.91 4.07
C LYS A 14 -27.01 -24.17 3.34
N SER A 15 -26.66 -23.32 2.38
CA SER A 15 -25.33 -23.33 1.78
C SER A 15 -24.29 -22.98 2.86
N PRO A 16 -23.18 -23.75 3.00
CA PRO A 16 -22.12 -23.39 3.92
C PRO A 16 -21.56 -22.02 3.52
N SER A 17 -21.55 -21.09 4.46
CA SER A 17 -20.98 -19.75 4.28
C SER A 17 -19.49 -19.84 4.56
N PHE A 18 -18.67 -19.88 3.51
CA PHE A 18 -17.21 -19.85 3.62
C PHE A 18 -16.78 -18.41 3.92
N LEU A 19 -16.50 -18.11 5.18
CA LEU A 19 -15.89 -16.85 5.62
C LEU A 19 -14.41 -17.14 5.90
N VAL A 20 -13.52 -16.54 5.12
CA VAL A 20 -12.07 -16.59 5.37
C VAL A 20 -11.75 -15.58 6.46
N ALA A 21 -11.35 -16.07 7.63
CA ALA A 21 -10.96 -15.23 8.76
C ALA A 21 -9.57 -14.62 8.54
N ILE A 22 -9.52 -13.31 8.42
CA ILE A 22 -8.32 -12.48 8.40
C ILE A 22 -7.92 -12.26 9.87
N GLY A 23 -6.79 -12.87 10.26
CA GLY A 23 -6.26 -12.93 11.63
C GLY A 23 -6.23 -11.59 12.39
N GLY A 24 -6.51 -11.67 13.70
CA GLY A 24 -6.72 -10.52 14.57
C GLY A 24 -5.45 -10.08 15.31
N GLY A 25 -4.74 -9.11 14.74
CA GLY A 25 -3.75 -8.32 15.47
C GLY A 25 -4.42 -7.33 16.42
N ALA A 26 -3.79 -7.08 17.58
CA ALA A 26 -4.22 -6.05 18.51
C ALA A 26 -4.10 -4.67 17.83
N THR A 27 -5.23 -4.09 17.42
CA THR A 27 -5.22 -2.75 16.83
C THR A 27 -4.89 -1.74 17.94
N ASN A 28 -3.73 -1.08 17.83
CA ASN A 28 -3.21 -0.08 18.76
C ASN A 28 -4.31 0.89 19.25
N SER A 29 -4.48 1.03 20.57
CA SER A 29 -5.48 1.83 21.34
C SER A 29 -5.72 3.28 20.92
N LEU A 30 -4.95 3.80 19.95
CA LEU A 30 -4.92 5.20 19.54
C LEU A 30 -5.47 5.49 18.14
N GLN A 31 -5.95 4.51 17.39
CA GLN A 31 -6.64 4.78 16.12
C GLN A 31 -8.03 5.40 16.36
N PRO A 32 -8.52 6.28 15.46
CA PRO A 32 -9.85 6.84 15.58
C PRO A 32 -10.90 5.72 15.56
N ALA A 33 -11.80 5.75 16.54
CA ALA A 33 -12.79 4.70 16.77
C ALA A 33 -13.57 4.23 15.52
N PRO A 34 -13.91 5.11 14.54
CA PRO A 34 -14.58 4.69 13.32
C PRO A 34 -13.73 3.76 12.45
N LEU A 35 -12.46 4.10 12.21
CA LEU A 35 -11.56 3.31 11.36
C LEU A 35 -11.35 1.92 11.96
N ARG A 36 -11.09 1.84 13.28
CA ARG A 36 -10.93 0.56 13.97
C ARG A 36 -12.12 -0.36 13.91
N LYS A 37 -13.30 0.18 14.23
CA LYS A 37 -14.53 -0.60 14.17
C LYS A 37 -14.70 -1.15 12.77
N TRP A 38 -14.35 -0.36 11.77
CA TRP A 38 -14.43 -0.77 10.37
C TRP A 38 -13.42 -1.84 9.98
N PHE A 39 -12.15 -1.67 10.33
CA PHE A 39 -11.12 -2.68 10.10
C PHE A 39 -11.41 -3.98 10.84
N SER A 40 -11.98 -3.89 12.04
CA SER A 40 -12.41 -5.08 12.80
C SER A 40 -13.60 -5.81 12.15
N MET A 41 -14.42 -5.11 11.37
CA MET A 41 -15.54 -5.70 10.63
C MET A 41 -15.11 -6.26 9.26
N ALA A 42 -14.07 -5.69 8.63
CA ALA A 42 -13.47 -6.16 7.38
C ALA A 42 -12.62 -7.43 7.55
N ARG A 43 -12.59 -8.02 8.76
CA ARG A 43 -11.83 -9.24 9.08
C ARG A 43 -12.26 -10.48 8.32
N ASN A 44 -13.34 -10.43 7.55
CA ASN A 44 -13.64 -11.49 6.60
C ASN A 44 -13.82 -10.85 5.24
N ALA A 45 -12.93 -11.18 4.30
CA ALA A 45 -13.12 -10.80 2.91
C ALA A 45 -14.46 -11.33 2.43
N LEU A 46 -15.27 -10.49 1.79
CA LEU A 46 -16.48 -10.95 1.12
C LEU A 46 -16.10 -11.98 0.04
N PRO A 47 -17.01 -12.90 -0.35
CA PRO A 47 -16.70 -13.95 -1.32
C PRO A 47 -16.09 -13.43 -2.63
N GLU A 48 -16.47 -12.23 -3.05
CA GLU A 48 -15.91 -11.58 -4.25
C GLU A 48 -14.41 -11.25 -4.12
N TYR A 49 -13.94 -10.95 -2.92
CA TYR A 49 -12.55 -10.58 -2.63
C TYR A 49 -11.73 -11.73 -2.01
N ALA A 50 -12.39 -12.82 -1.62
CA ALA A 50 -11.73 -13.97 -1.00
C ALA A 50 -10.54 -14.50 -1.83
N PRO A 51 -10.62 -14.63 -3.18
CA PRO A 51 -9.46 -15.04 -3.98
C PRO A 51 -8.26 -14.09 -3.86
N ALA A 52 -8.50 -12.78 -3.91
CA ALA A 52 -7.47 -11.76 -3.76
C ALA A 52 -6.87 -11.78 -2.33
N ALA A 53 -7.72 -11.86 -1.31
CA ALA A 53 -7.25 -11.95 0.07
C ALA A 53 -6.45 -13.22 0.34
N ALA A 54 -6.81 -14.34 -0.30
CA ALA A 54 -6.16 -15.63 -0.12
C ALA A 54 -4.80 -15.70 -0.83
N CYS A 55 -4.62 -15.03 -1.98
CA CYS A 55 -3.34 -15.04 -2.69
C CYS A 55 -2.23 -14.20 -2.01
N ILE A 56 -2.60 -13.24 -1.15
CA ILE A 56 -1.65 -12.50 -0.31
C ILE A 56 -0.99 -13.48 0.68
N CYS A 57 0.32 -13.71 0.55
CA CYS A 57 1.03 -14.64 1.43
C CYS A 57 1.39 -14.04 2.79
N VAL A 58 1.47 -12.71 2.88
CA VAL A 58 1.84 -11.97 4.08
C VAL A 58 0.72 -12.07 5.11
N ARG A 59 1.10 -12.21 6.39
CA ARG A 59 0.14 -12.23 7.49
C ARG A 59 -0.74 -11.00 7.50
N PRO A 60 -2.06 -11.15 7.74
CA PRO A 60 -2.95 -10.02 7.76
C PRO A 60 -2.61 -8.94 8.79
N GLU A 61 -2.04 -9.33 9.92
CA GLU A 61 -1.65 -8.38 10.95
C GLU A 61 -0.58 -7.40 10.44
N LEU A 62 0.34 -7.86 9.58
CA LEU A 62 1.36 -7.01 8.95
C LEU A 62 0.77 -6.19 7.81
N MET A 63 -0.14 -6.76 7.02
CA MET A 63 -0.83 -6.03 5.95
C MET A 63 -1.71 -4.88 6.49
N ALA A 64 -2.28 -5.04 7.69
CA ALA A 64 -3.11 -4.05 8.36
C ALA A 64 -2.31 -3.00 9.17
N GLN A 65 -0.98 -3.14 9.22
CA GLN A 65 -0.10 -2.15 9.83
C GLN A 65 0.45 -1.19 8.77
N SER A 66 0.83 0.00 9.24
CA SER A 66 1.50 1.02 8.44
C SER A 66 2.46 1.79 9.35
N LYS A 67 3.63 2.14 8.83
CA LYS A 67 4.67 2.93 9.50
C LYS A 67 4.09 4.24 10.01
N SER A 68 3.30 4.94 9.21
CA SER A 68 2.59 6.16 9.62
C SER A 68 1.63 5.93 10.78
N GLY A 69 0.88 4.82 10.77
CA GLY A 69 0.01 4.45 11.89
C GLY A 69 0.78 4.19 13.19
N THR A 70 1.94 3.54 13.10
CA THR A 70 2.83 3.29 14.23
C THR A 70 3.44 4.59 14.75
N ILE A 71 3.94 5.46 13.86
CA ILE A 71 4.49 6.77 14.21
C ILE A 71 3.47 7.61 14.96
N ILE A 72 2.24 7.74 14.43
CA ILE A 72 1.16 8.49 15.09
C ILE A 72 0.87 7.90 16.47
N ALA A 73 0.78 6.57 16.59
CA ALA A 73 0.57 5.93 17.88
C ALA A 73 1.71 6.23 18.89
N GLN A 74 2.97 6.25 18.45
CA GLN A 74 4.10 6.59 19.31
C GLN A 74 4.14 8.08 19.68
N LEU A 75 3.83 8.98 18.73
CA LEU A 75 3.67 10.41 19.00
C LEU A 75 2.64 10.65 20.10
N MET A 76 1.49 9.99 19.99
CA MET A 76 0.39 10.14 20.96
C MET A 76 0.73 9.59 22.36
N ARG A 77 1.77 8.75 22.50
CA ARG A 77 2.29 8.29 23.80
C ARG A 77 3.30 9.25 24.43
N GLN A 78 3.81 10.24 23.68
CA GLN A 78 4.74 11.23 24.22
C GLN A 78 4.09 12.06 25.34
N PRO A 79 4.86 12.84 26.12
CA PRO A 79 4.28 13.84 27.02
C PRO A 79 3.46 14.89 26.25
N GLN A 80 2.48 15.51 26.90
CA GLN A 80 1.75 16.62 26.31
C GLN A 80 2.72 17.77 26.03
N PRO A 81 2.78 18.29 24.79
CA PRO A 81 3.71 19.35 24.46
C PRO A 81 3.18 20.72 24.95
N PRO A 82 4.03 21.76 24.97
CA PRO A 82 3.61 23.17 25.10
C PRO A 82 2.53 23.58 24.10
N GLN A 83 1.96 24.78 24.30
CA GLN A 83 0.99 25.35 23.36
C GLN A 83 1.59 25.44 21.95
N PHE A 84 0.79 25.09 20.93
CA PHE A 84 1.26 25.00 19.55
C PHE A 84 1.92 26.28 19.03
N HIS A 85 1.39 27.46 19.39
CA HIS A 85 1.99 28.74 19.02
C HIS A 85 3.43 28.91 19.53
N SER A 86 3.73 28.44 20.74
CA SER A 86 5.09 28.45 21.28
C SER A 86 6.00 27.51 20.47
N LEU A 87 5.52 26.30 20.17
CA LEU A 87 6.28 25.32 19.39
C LEU A 87 6.59 25.84 17.98
N ALA A 88 5.61 26.48 17.33
CA ALA A 88 5.79 27.08 16.02
C ALA A 88 6.82 28.22 16.07
N ARG A 89 6.80 29.09 17.08
CA ARG A 89 7.81 30.14 17.27
C ARG A 89 9.21 29.57 17.48
N ASP A 90 9.33 28.57 18.36
CA ASP A 90 10.62 27.95 18.68
C ASP A 90 11.21 27.24 17.46
N GLY A 91 10.37 26.47 16.75
CA GLY A 91 10.73 25.81 15.50
C GLY A 91 11.16 26.79 14.42
N MET A 92 10.41 27.87 14.22
CA MET A 92 10.74 28.94 13.25
C MET A 92 12.06 29.64 13.59
N SER A 93 12.26 29.96 14.87
CA SER A 93 13.48 30.60 15.35
C SER A 93 14.71 29.74 15.11
N LYS A 94 14.57 28.42 15.22
CA LYS A 94 15.63 27.46 14.92
C LYS A 94 15.79 27.20 13.41
N ALA A 95 14.71 27.24 12.63
CA ALA A 95 14.77 27.02 11.19
C ALA A 95 15.43 28.20 10.45
N TRP A 96 15.18 29.45 10.87
CA TRP A 96 15.74 30.66 10.25
C TRP A 96 16.35 31.61 11.31
N PRO A 97 17.41 31.20 12.02
CA PRO A 97 18.02 32.01 13.07
C PRO A 97 18.56 33.35 12.56
N GLU A 98 18.87 33.46 11.26
CA GLU A 98 19.34 34.66 10.60
C GLU A 98 18.23 35.68 10.30
N LEU A 99 17.01 35.21 9.99
CA LEU A 99 15.91 36.08 9.58
C LEU A 99 15.12 36.60 10.79
N VAL A 100 15.03 35.84 11.88
CA VAL A 100 14.24 36.25 13.05
C VAL A 100 14.71 37.59 13.64
N PRO A 101 16.03 37.85 13.81
CA PRO A 101 16.51 39.16 14.27
C PRO A 101 16.25 40.30 13.27
N GLU A 102 16.31 40.00 11.97
CA GLU A 102 16.06 40.98 10.90
C GLU A 102 14.61 41.48 10.91
N PHE A 103 13.66 40.55 11.06
CA PHE A 103 12.23 40.86 11.08
C PHE A 103 11.67 41.13 12.50
N GLY A 104 12.50 40.98 13.53
CA GLY A 104 12.17 41.23 14.95
C GLY A 104 11.33 40.13 15.62
N ALA A 105 10.63 39.28 14.86
CA ALA A 105 9.83 38.18 15.39
C ALA A 105 9.64 37.05 14.35
N PRO A 106 9.52 35.77 14.78
CA PRO A 106 9.27 34.65 13.88
C PRO A 106 8.00 34.78 13.02
N GLU A 107 6.97 35.45 13.53
CA GLU A 107 5.71 35.68 12.83
C GLU A 107 5.81 36.64 11.64
N MET A 108 6.90 37.41 11.57
CA MET A 108 7.11 38.40 10.52
C MET A 108 8.05 37.89 9.42
N VAL A 109 8.60 36.67 9.56
CA VAL A 109 9.51 36.06 8.60
C VAL A 109 8.73 35.64 7.35
N TYR A 110 8.99 36.28 6.23
CA TYR A 110 8.52 35.89 4.91
C TYR A 110 9.60 35.07 4.21
N VAL A 111 9.22 33.94 3.61
CA VAL A 111 10.14 33.09 2.84
C VAL A 111 9.54 32.77 1.47
N GLN A 112 10.44 32.53 0.52
CA GLN A 112 10.13 31.92 -0.76
C GLN A 112 10.94 30.63 -0.84
N LEU A 113 10.27 29.49 -0.99
CA LEU A 113 10.88 28.16 -1.03
C LEU A 113 10.58 27.53 -2.38
N GLU A 114 11.56 27.59 -3.28
CA GLU A 114 11.43 27.09 -4.66
C GLU A 114 11.14 25.59 -4.68
N GLU A 115 11.72 24.82 -3.75
CA GLU A 115 11.56 23.36 -3.69
C GLU A 115 10.10 22.93 -3.42
N PHE A 116 9.30 23.83 -2.85
CA PHE A 116 7.89 23.59 -2.53
C PHE A 116 6.93 24.41 -3.39
N GLU A 117 7.44 25.21 -4.33
CA GLU A 117 6.65 26.16 -5.11
C GLU A 117 5.73 27.01 -4.21
N ALA A 118 6.27 27.45 -3.07
CA ALA A 118 5.50 28.09 -2.00
C ALA A 118 6.20 29.35 -1.49
N GLU A 119 5.41 30.38 -1.22
CA GLU A 119 5.86 31.63 -0.62
C GLU A 119 4.86 32.09 0.44
N GLY A 120 5.34 32.81 1.45
CA GLY A 120 4.49 33.35 2.51
C GLY A 120 5.17 33.34 3.88
N PHE A 121 4.34 33.39 4.92
CA PHE A 121 4.79 33.41 6.31
C PHE A 121 4.62 32.01 6.94
N PRO A 122 5.69 31.22 7.16
CA PRO A 122 5.55 29.82 7.55
C PRO A 122 4.93 29.63 8.93
N TYR A 123 5.10 30.59 9.85
CA TYR A 123 4.44 30.57 11.14
C TYR A 123 2.91 30.58 11.01
N GLN A 124 2.36 31.53 10.23
CA GLN A 124 0.92 31.67 9.99
C GLN A 124 0.39 30.40 9.34
N ALA A 125 1.11 29.88 8.34
CA ALA A 125 0.73 28.64 7.66
C ALA A 125 0.70 27.44 8.61
N ALA A 126 1.70 27.28 9.49
CA ALA A 126 1.70 26.22 10.49
C ALA A 126 0.49 26.32 11.44
N VAL A 127 0.17 27.53 11.90
CA VAL A 127 -1.00 27.81 12.75
C VAL A 127 -2.30 27.49 12.02
N GLU A 128 -2.44 27.90 10.76
CA GLU A 128 -3.62 27.63 9.93
C GLU A 128 -3.84 26.12 9.75
N VAL A 129 -2.80 25.39 9.34
CA VAL A 129 -2.88 23.92 9.19
C VAL A 129 -3.27 23.26 10.51
N HIS A 130 -2.69 23.68 11.63
CA HIS A 130 -3.04 23.14 12.95
C HIS A 130 -4.51 23.42 13.32
N GLN A 131 -5.00 24.64 13.09
CA GLN A 131 -6.39 25.03 13.34
C GLN A 131 -7.38 24.24 12.48
N ASP A 132 -7.06 24.03 11.20
CA ASP A 132 -7.87 23.21 10.31
C ASP A 132 -7.92 21.75 10.78
N MET A 133 -6.79 21.22 11.24
CA MET A 133 -6.71 19.87 11.81
C MET A 133 -7.39 19.75 13.17
N ALA A 134 -7.65 20.84 13.89
CA ALA A 134 -8.31 20.78 15.20
C ALA A 134 -9.73 20.19 15.11
N LYS A 135 -10.40 20.34 13.95
CA LYS A 135 -11.67 19.64 13.63
C LYS A 135 -11.53 18.11 13.70
N ARG A 136 -10.31 17.60 13.57
CA ARG A 136 -9.92 16.19 13.69
C ARG A 136 -8.86 16.02 14.77
N HIS A 137 -9.19 16.40 16.01
CA HIS A 137 -8.38 16.39 17.25
C HIS A 137 -7.05 15.62 17.18
N GLN A 138 -7.07 14.32 16.87
CA GLN A 138 -5.88 13.48 16.75
C GLN A 138 -4.77 14.03 15.83
N TRP A 139 -5.09 14.68 14.72
CA TRP A 139 -4.12 15.18 13.75
C TRP A 139 -3.43 16.45 14.27
N ALA A 140 -4.19 17.35 14.90
CA ALA A 140 -3.65 18.55 15.53
C ALA A 140 -2.74 18.20 16.73
N GLU A 141 -3.17 17.22 17.55
CA GLU A 141 -2.34 16.71 18.66
C GLU A 141 -1.07 16.03 18.16
N ALA A 142 -1.17 15.15 17.16
CA ALA A 142 -0.01 14.49 16.57
C ALA A 142 0.96 15.52 15.95
N LEU A 143 0.47 16.55 15.26
CA LEU A 143 1.28 17.65 14.74
C LEU A 143 2.00 18.41 15.85
N SER A 144 1.31 18.75 16.94
CA SER A 144 1.94 19.42 18.09
C SER A 144 3.08 18.59 18.69
N ARG A 145 2.87 17.28 18.83
CA ARG A 145 3.85 16.35 19.38
C ARG A 145 5.03 16.14 18.43
N ALA A 146 4.75 16.03 17.13
CA ALA A 146 5.77 15.93 16.09
C ALA A 146 6.65 17.18 16.08
N LEU A 147 6.05 18.37 16.05
CA LEU A 147 6.81 19.62 16.03
C LEU A 147 7.63 19.81 17.31
N HIS A 148 7.11 19.43 18.47
CA HIS A 148 7.87 19.44 19.72
C HIS A 148 9.10 18.54 19.67
N LEU A 149 8.95 17.33 19.12
CA LEU A 149 10.05 16.37 18.95
C LEU A 149 11.08 16.91 17.97
N LEU A 150 10.64 17.24 16.75
CA LEU A 150 11.51 17.67 15.65
C LEU A 150 12.25 18.96 15.98
N THR A 151 11.61 19.94 16.63
CA THR A 151 12.30 21.19 17.03
C THR A 151 13.50 20.92 17.95
N ARG A 152 13.46 19.85 18.74
CA ARG A 152 14.52 19.49 19.68
C ARG A 152 15.61 18.63 19.04
N SER A 153 15.25 17.77 18.09
CA SER A 153 16.15 16.76 17.54
C SER A 153 16.70 17.07 16.14
N GLU A 154 15.98 17.84 15.33
CA GLU A 154 16.32 18.07 13.93
C GLU A 154 17.27 19.27 13.70
N SER A 155 17.92 19.25 12.54
CA SER A 155 18.75 20.35 12.03
C SER A 155 17.91 21.55 11.56
N GLU A 156 18.55 22.70 11.34
CA GLU A 156 17.90 23.89 10.76
C GLU A 156 17.32 23.58 9.38
N CYS A 157 18.09 22.92 8.51
CA CYS A 157 17.68 22.53 7.17
C CYS A 157 16.44 21.62 7.20
N SER A 158 16.45 20.58 8.04
CA SER A 158 15.29 19.71 8.23
C SER A 158 14.06 20.50 8.66
N LEU A 159 14.19 21.44 9.61
CA LEU A 159 13.06 22.25 10.06
C LEU A 159 12.54 23.18 8.96
N ARG A 160 13.41 23.74 8.10
CA ARG A 160 12.97 24.50 6.91
C ARG A 160 12.11 23.63 5.99
N THR A 161 12.50 22.37 5.76
CA THR A 161 11.67 21.39 5.02
C THR A 161 10.31 21.20 5.68
N ILE A 162 10.27 20.99 7.01
CA ILE A 162 9.01 20.79 7.76
C ILE A 162 8.09 22.01 7.63
N PHE A 163 8.62 23.22 7.84
CA PHE A 163 7.83 24.44 7.70
C PHE A 163 7.46 24.75 6.24
N GLY A 164 8.30 24.37 5.27
CA GLY A 164 7.98 24.44 3.84
C GLY A 164 6.81 23.55 3.46
N LEU A 165 6.74 22.33 3.99
CA LEU A 165 5.59 21.42 3.81
C LEU A 165 4.31 22.03 4.40
N LEU A 166 4.38 22.65 5.58
CA LEU A 166 3.24 23.33 6.20
C LEU A 166 2.80 24.56 5.39
N LEU A 167 3.76 25.36 4.90
CA LEU A 167 3.52 26.52 4.05
C LEU A 167 2.81 26.13 2.76
N HIS A 168 3.33 25.12 2.05
CA HIS A 168 2.70 24.60 0.84
C HIS A 168 1.27 24.09 1.11
N ALA A 169 1.06 23.43 2.26
CA ALA A 169 -0.21 22.81 2.59
C ALA A 169 -1.32 23.78 3.05
N ALA A 170 -0.98 24.93 3.65
CA ALA A 170 -1.96 25.85 4.26
C ALA A 170 -3.05 26.28 3.27
N GLY A 171 -2.65 26.69 2.06
CA GLY A 171 -3.59 27.10 0.99
C GLY A 171 -4.27 25.95 0.23
N LYS A 172 -4.06 24.68 0.63
CA LYS A 172 -4.55 23.50 -0.11
C LYS A 172 -5.76 22.88 0.57
N CYS A 173 -6.37 21.90 -0.12
CA CYS A 173 -7.49 21.14 0.40
C CYS A 173 -7.10 20.27 1.62
N GLN A 174 -8.11 19.78 2.34
CA GLN A 174 -7.92 18.97 3.55
C GLN A 174 -7.09 17.69 3.32
N ALA A 175 -7.30 17.02 2.18
CA ALA A 175 -6.54 15.83 1.81
C ALA A 175 -5.05 16.12 1.59
N ALA A 176 -4.73 17.24 0.92
CA ALA A 176 -3.35 17.69 0.74
C ALA A 176 -2.69 18.04 2.08
N LYS A 177 -3.43 18.67 3.01
CA LYS A 177 -2.96 18.92 4.38
C LYS A 177 -2.61 17.63 5.11
N VAL A 178 -3.51 16.63 5.08
CA VAL A 178 -3.24 15.31 5.69
C VAL A 178 -1.99 14.65 5.10
N ARG A 179 -1.81 14.74 3.77
CA ARG A 179 -0.61 14.23 3.10
C ARG A 179 0.67 14.91 3.59
N ALA A 180 0.68 16.24 3.67
CA ALA A 180 1.82 16.99 4.19
C ALA A 180 2.15 16.60 5.63
N LEU A 181 1.15 16.40 6.49
CA LEU A 181 1.35 15.93 7.86
C LEU A 181 1.95 14.54 7.93
N GLN A 182 1.53 13.62 7.06
CA GLN A 182 2.12 12.28 6.99
C GLN A 182 3.61 12.35 6.62
N MET A 183 3.99 13.23 5.68
CA MET A 183 5.40 13.46 5.34
C MET A 183 6.17 14.02 6.55
N ILE A 184 5.60 14.99 7.27
CA ILE A 184 6.19 15.53 8.51
C ILE A 184 6.37 14.43 9.57
N PHE A 185 5.40 13.54 9.71
CA PHE A 185 5.48 12.43 10.67
C PHE A 185 6.57 11.43 10.30
N GLN A 186 6.83 11.20 9.01
CA GLN A 186 7.94 10.35 8.58
C GLN A 186 9.30 10.86 9.08
N HIS A 187 9.50 12.17 9.22
CA HIS A 187 10.71 12.73 9.85
C HIS A 187 10.83 12.41 11.35
N CYS A 188 9.74 12.01 12.01
CA CYS A 188 9.79 11.57 13.41
C CYS A 188 10.29 10.13 13.55
N THR A 189 10.40 9.36 12.46
CA THR A 189 10.77 7.93 12.47
C THR A 189 12.07 7.67 13.26
N PRO A 190 13.20 8.36 12.98
CA PRO A 190 14.48 8.06 13.63
C PRO A 190 14.46 8.28 15.15
N HIS A 191 13.50 9.07 15.64
CA HIS A 191 13.39 9.49 17.04
C HIS A 191 12.38 8.66 17.84
N LEU A 192 11.44 7.99 17.16
CA LEU A 192 10.33 7.28 17.79
C LEU A 192 10.42 5.77 17.68
N LEU A 193 10.96 5.29 16.57
CA LEU A 193 11.16 3.87 16.38
C LEU A 193 12.57 3.55 16.89
N PRO A 194 12.72 2.48 17.67
CA PRO A 194 14.05 2.05 18.07
C PRO A 194 14.88 1.88 16.80
N ALA A 195 16.09 2.44 16.80
CA ALA A 195 17.08 2.05 15.80
C ALA A 195 17.14 0.52 15.78
N LEU A 196 17.30 -0.05 14.58
CA LEU A 196 17.51 -1.50 14.47
C LEU A 196 18.59 -1.89 15.50
N PRO A 197 18.30 -2.84 16.41
CA PRO A 197 19.22 -3.23 17.47
C PRO A 197 20.61 -3.43 16.86
N SER A 198 21.61 -2.66 17.35
CA SER A 198 22.97 -2.73 16.81
C SER A 198 23.48 -4.16 16.79
N GLU A 199 24.27 -4.51 15.77
CA GLU A 199 24.86 -5.84 15.58
C GLU A 199 25.59 -6.38 16.82
N GLU A 200 26.08 -5.47 17.68
CA GLU A 200 26.82 -5.79 18.91
C GLU A 200 25.97 -6.36 20.06
N ALA A 201 24.63 -6.35 19.95
CA ALA A 201 23.77 -6.97 20.96
C ALA A 201 23.77 -8.50 20.76
N GLU A 202 24.38 -9.23 21.71
CA GLU A 202 24.53 -10.69 21.72
C GLU A 202 23.25 -11.45 21.27
N GLY A 203 23.22 -11.83 20.00
CA GLY A 203 22.91 -13.17 19.45
C GLY A 203 21.61 -13.89 19.84
N SER A 204 20.67 -13.29 20.55
CA SER A 204 19.40 -13.96 20.85
C SER A 204 18.57 -14.12 19.57
N LEU A 205 18.10 -15.35 19.29
CA LEU A 205 17.14 -15.65 18.22
C LEU A 205 15.95 -14.69 18.24
N THR A 206 15.50 -14.29 19.42
CA THR A 206 14.37 -13.38 19.59
C THR A 206 14.67 -11.97 19.08
N ASP A 207 15.90 -11.49 19.23
CA ASP A 207 16.26 -10.13 18.80
C ASP A 207 16.57 -10.07 17.31
N GLY A 208 17.22 -11.12 16.76
CA GLY A 208 17.34 -11.30 15.30
C GLY A 208 15.97 -11.35 14.62
N ARG A 209 15.00 -12.08 15.20
CA ARG A 209 13.61 -12.11 14.71
C ARG A 209 12.97 -10.74 14.66
N LYS A 210 13.12 -9.94 15.73
CA LYS A 210 12.58 -8.58 15.79
C LYS A 210 13.20 -7.67 14.73
N ARG A 211 14.50 -7.79 14.48
CA ARG A 211 15.19 -7.05 13.40
C ARG A 211 14.64 -7.41 12.03
N ILE A 212 14.52 -8.71 11.74
CA ILE A 212 13.94 -9.19 10.49
C ILE A 212 12.50 -8.68 10.33
N GLN A 213 11.68 -8.74 11.39
CA GLN A 213 10.31 -8.23 11.35
C GLN A 213 10.25 -6.72 11.09
N ALA A 214 11.07 -5.91 11.79
CA ALA A 214 11.11 -4.47 11.59
C ALA A 214 11.53 -4.09 10.16
N ALA A 215 12.58 -4.72 9.63
CA ALA A 215 13.02 -4.52 8.25
C ALA A 215 11.95 -4.99 7.23
N THR A 216 11.25 -6.08 7.54
CA THR A 216 10.13 -6.57 6.71
C THR A 216 8.96 -5.60 6.70
N GLU A 217 8.62 -4.97 7.83
CA GLU A 217 7.56 -3.96 7.90
C GLU A 217 7.88 -2.74 7.04
N GLU A 218 9.14 -2.28 7.06
CA GLU A 218 9.62 -1.19 6.20
C GLU A 218 9.53 -1.56 4.71
N PHE A 219 10.11 -2.70 4.33
CA PHE A 219 10.03 -3.20 2.95
C PHE A 219 8.57 -3.39 2.48
N LEU A 220 7.72 -3.93 3.35
CA LEU A 220 6.32 -4.19 3.02
C LEU A 220 5.57 -2.89 2.74
N ASP A 221 5.84 -1.84 3.49
CA ASP A 221 5.24 -0.53 3.28
C ASP A 221 5.69 0.11 1.97
N GLU A 222 6.96 -0.02 1.59
CA GLU A 222 7.44 0.38 0.27
C GLU A 222 6.82 -0.43 -0.87
N GLU A 223 6.68 -1.75 -0.71
CA GLU A 223 6.02 -2.61 -1.71
C GLU A 223 4.52 -2.27 -1.85
N LYS A 224 3.84 -1.93 -0.75
CA LYS A 224 2.44 -1.45 -0.76
C LYS A 224 2.31 -0.15 -1.54
N ASP A 225 3.17 0.83 -1.29
CA ASP A 225 3.14 2.10 -2.00
C ASP A 225 3.46 1.89 -3.49
N ARG A 226 4.51 1.12 -3.84
CA ARG A 226 4.81 0.80 -5.24
C ARG A 226 3.68 0.05 -5.95
N ALA A 227 3.01 -0.89 -5.26
CA ALA A 227 1.85 -1.59 -5.78
C ALA A 227 0.68 -0.65 -6.03
N PHE A 228 0.42 0.26 -5.09
CA PHE A 228 -0.63 1.26 -5.22
C PHE A 228 -0.37 2.21 -6.39
N THR A 229 0.86 2.71 -6.50
CA THR A 229 1.31 3.55 -7.62
C THR A 229 1.10 2.83 -8.96
N THR A 230 1.59 1.59 -9.08
CA THR A 230 1.55 0.83 -10.35
C THR A 230 0.15 0.44 -10.80
N TYR A 231 -0.69 0.00 -9.86
CA TYR A 231 -1.96 -0.65 -10.21
C TYR A 231 -3.17 0.26 -10.03
N LEU A 232 -3.05 1.42 -9.39
CA LEU A 232 -4.19 2.30 -9.07
C LEU A 232 -3.91 3.77 -9.38
N GLU A 233 -2.88 4.37 -8.78
CA GLU A 233 -2.61 5.82 -8.89
C GLU A 233 -2.20 6.22 -10.32
N GLU A 234 -1.11 5.66 -10.83
CA GLU A 234 -0.55 6.05 -12.14
C GLU A 234 -1.44 5.64 -13.32
N PRO A 235 -2.09 4.45 -13.33
CA PRO A 235 -3.09 4.15 -14.35
C PRO A 235 -4.26 5.15 -14.39
N THR A 236 -4.65 5.68 -13.22
CA THR A 236 -5.70 6.71 -13.13
C THR A 236 -5.21 8.03 -13.71
N GLU A 237 -3.99 8.45 -13.35
CA GLU A 237 -3.35 9.67 -13.86
C GLU A 237 -3.18 9.60 -15.38
N MET A 238 -2.62 8.49 -15.88
CA MET A 238 -2.44 8.19 -17.29
C MET A 238 -3.77 8.20 -18.06
N CYS A 239 -4.85 7.70 -17.46
CA CYS A 239 -6.18 7.71 -18.07
C CYS A 239 -6.74 9.12 -18.23
N LEU A 240 -6.62 9.96 -17.19
CA LEU A 240 -7.06 11.35 -17.26
C LEU A 240 -6.27 12.16 -18.29
N GLU A 241 -4.95 11.98 -18.31
CA GLU A 241 -4.06 12.61 -19.30
C GLU A 241 -4.48 12.24 -20.72
N ALA A 242 -4.72 10.96 -20.99
CA ALA A 242 -5.18 10.48 -22.29
C ALA A 242 -6.57 11.01 -22.69
N MET A 243 -7.39 11.39 -21.71
CA MET A 243 -8.69 12.05 -21.92
C MET A 243 -8.59 13.58 -22.03
N GLY A 244 -7.39 14.16 -21.93
CA GLY A 244 -7.16 15.61 -21.89
C GLY A 244 -7.81 16.26 -20.67
N GLN A 245 -7.88 15.55 -19.54
CA GLN A 245 -8.38 16.06 -18.27
C GLN A 245 -7.21 16.35 -17.34
N ASP A 246 -7.39 17.35 -16.47
CA ASP A 246 -6.41 17.69 -15.45
C ASP A 246 -6.23 16.53 -14.45
N SER A 247 -4.98 16.10 -14.25
CA SER A 247 -4.58 14.97 -13.42
C SER A 247 -4.09 15.38 -12.03
N LEU A 248 -3.99 16.69 -11.74
CA LEU A 248 -3.36 17.25 -10.53
C LEU A 248 -3.98 16.75 -9.21
N ASP A 249 -5.21 16.24 -9.23
CA ASP A 249 -5.94 15.77 -8.05
C ASP A 249 -5.86 14.26 -7.80
N VAL A 250 -5.26 13.46 -8.69
CA VAL A 250 -5.24 11.98 -8.57
C VAL A 250 -4.50 11.54 -7.32
N ASN A 251 -3.29 12.06 -7.15
CA ASN A 251 -2.45 11.73 -6.01
C ASN A 251 -2.88 12.44 -4.72
N VAL A 252 -3.97 13.20 -4.69
CA VAL A 252 -4.52 13.81 -3.46
C VAL A 252 -5.88 13.20 -3.14
N HIS A 253 -6.85 13.39 -4.02
CA HIS A 253 -8.25 12.99 -3.82
C HIS A 253 -8.54 11.60 -4.38
N GLY A 254 -8.03 11.30 -5.58
CA GLY A 254 -8.19 9.99 -6.23
C GLY A 254 -7.73 8.84 -5.35
N ALA A 255 -6.53 9.02 -4.79
CA ALA A 255 -5.91 8.06 -3.90
C ALA A 255 -6.77 7.72 -2.67
N ASN A 256 -7.47 8.69 -2.07
CA ASN A 256 -8.28 8.44 -0.86
C ASN A 256 -9.38 7.40 -1.10
N THR A 257 -10.00 7.40 -2.29
CA THR A 257 -11.04 6.42 -2.65
C THR A 257 -10.46 5.02 -2.74
N HIS A 258 -9.33 4.86 -3.44
CA HIS A 258 -8.66 3.57 -3.59
C HIS A 258 -8.13 3.01 -2.29
N LEU A 259 -7.44 3.85 -1.51
CA LEU A 259 -6.90 3.50 -0.19
C LEU A 259 -8.04 3.04 0.73
N ALA A 260 -9.17 3.74 0.74
CA ALA A 260 -10.34 3.36 1.53
C ALA A 260 -10.93 2.00 1.08
N VAL A 261 -10.99 1.73 -0.24
CA VAL A 261 -11.48 0.45 -0.77
C VAL A 261 -10.53 -0.70 -0.43
N LEU A 262 -9.21 -0.54 -0.60
CA LEU A 262 -8.22 -1.56 -0.20
C LEU A 262 -8.32 -1.87 1.30
N ALA A 263 -8.42 -0.83 2.11
CA ALA A 263 -8.62 -0.90 3.56
C ALA A 263 -9.90 -1.67 3.93
N SER A 264 -11.02 -1.42 3.27
CA SER A 264 -12.31 -2.03 3.63
C SER A 264 -12.55 -3.41 3.04
N THR A 265 -11.81 -3.80 1.99
CA THR A 265 -12.00 -5.07 1.27
C THR A 265 -10.93 -6.11 1.61
N LEU A 266 -9.66 -5.71 1.69
CA LEU A 266 -8.52 -6.59 1.92
C LEU A 266 -7.85 -6.37 3.29
N ALA A 267 -8.36 -5.41 4.08
CA ALA A 267 -7.75 -4.98 5.34
C ALA A 267 -6.29 -4.51 5.19
N VAL A 268 -5.91 -4.02 4.01
CA VAL A 268 -4.57 -3.50 3.74
C VAL A 268 -4.49 -2.03 4.13
N ARG A 269 -3.47 -1.66 4.90
CA ARG A 269 -3.16 -0.27 5.24
C ARG A 269 -1.81 0.09 4.65
N LEU A 270 -1.81 1.17 3.88
CA LEU A 270 -0.61 1.74 3.28
C LEU A 270 0.01 2.79 4.22
N PRO A 271 1.29 3.14 4.02
CA PRO A 271 1.91 4.31 4.64
C PRO A 271 1.06 5.58 4.57
N ARG A 272 0.33 5.75 3.47
CA ARG A 272 -0.62 6.83 3.30
C ARG A 272 -2.01 6.45 3.84
N GLU A 273 -2.47 7.15 4.87
CA GLU A 273 -3.85 7.00 5.36
C GLU A 273 -4.84 7.80 4.50
N PRO A 274 -5.98 7.22 4.12
CA PRO A 274 -7.01 7.94 3.39
C PRO A 274 -7.69 9.00 4.26
N ASP A 275 -7.94 10.17 3.69
CA ASP A 275 -8.97 11.06 4.22
C ASP A 275 -10.35 10.50 3.87
N LEU A 276 -10.96 9.81 4.83
CA LEU A 276 -12.27 9.17 4.63
C LEU A 276 -13.42 10.15 4.36
N GLU A 277 -13.33 11.38 4.85
CA GLU A 277 -14.37 12.38 4.67
C GLU A 277 -14.11 13.25 3.44
N ASP A 278 -13.00 13.00 2.72
CA ASP A 278 -12.73 13.62 1.44
C ASP A 278 -13.75 13.18 0.38
N GLU A 279 -14.00 14.06 -0.58
CA GLU A 279 -14.90 13.76 -1.69
C GLU A 279 -14.41 12.51 -2.43
N SER A 280 -15.33 11.59 -2.73
CA SER A 280 -15.03 10.41 -3.54
C SER A 280 -14.80 10.83 -4.98
N LYS A 281 -13.64 11.41 -5.27
CA LYS A 281 -13.15 11.65 -6.62
C LYS A 281 -12.60 10.33 -7.13
N GLY A 282 -13.50 9.44 -7.55
CA GLY A 282 -13.15 8.21 -8.24
C GLY A 282 -12.73 8.53 -9.67
N LEU A 283 -11.49 8.98 -9.86
CA LEU A 283 -11.19 9.90 -10.96
C LEU A 283 -11.20 9.29 -12.37
N ALA A 284 -10.96 7.99 -12.56
CA ALA A 284 -11.17 7.36 -13.88
C ALA A 284 -11.38 5.85 -13.80
N PRO A 285 -12.35 5.28 -14.54
CA PRO A 285 -12.49 3.83 -14.70
C PRO A 285 -11.43 3.28 -15.67
N PHE A 286 -10.14 3.42 -15.35
CA PHE A 286 -9.06 3.13 -16.32
C PHE A 286 -9.06 1.69 -16.86
N LEU A 287 -9.62 0.71 -16.11
CA LEU A 287 -9.78 -0.67 -16.60
C LEU A 287 -10.92 -0.84 -17.63
N ASP A 288 -11.78 0.16 -17.77
CA ASP A 288 -12.87 0.15 -18.76
C ASP A 288 -12.41 0.73 -20.12
N PHE A 289 -11.16 1.20 -20.22
CA PHE A 289 -10.56 1.76 -21.43
C PHE A 289 -9.49 0.84 -22.03
N GLU A 290 -9.43 0.80 -23.36
CA GLU A 290 -8.34 0.19 -24.11
C GLU A 290 -7.32 1.27 -24.47
N PHE A 291 -6.13 1.20 -23.87
CA PHE A 291 -5.02 2.10 -24.21
C PHE A 291 -4.35 1.66 -25.52
N ALA A 292 -3.93 2.63 -26.33
CA ALA A 292 -3.11 2.34 -27.50
C ALA A 292 -1.80 1.65 -27.08
N ASP A 293 -1.26 0.81 -27.96
CA ASP A 293 0.04 0.15 -27.82
C ASP A 293 0.26 -0.67 -26.53
N GLY A 294 -0.81 -0.93 -25.76
CA GLY A 294 -0.73 -1.64 -24.49
C GLY A 294 -0.02 -0.85 -23.39
N SER A 295 -0.15 0.49 -23.37
CA SER A 295 0.54 1.34 -22.38
C SER A 295 0.22 0.96 -20.93
N LEU A 296 -1.00 0.47 -20.63
CA LEU A 296 -1.35 0.01 -19.29
C LEU A 296 -0.57 -1.25 -18.88
N GLU A 297 -0.49 -2.23 -19.79
CA GLU A 297 0.28 -3.45 -19.57
C GLU A 297 1.77 -3.14 -19.46
N ILE A 298 2.29 -2.19 -20.25
CA ILE A 298 3.68 -1.73 -20.18
C ILE A 298 3.99 -1.07 -18.82
N LEU A 299 3.10 -0.20 -18.34
CA LEU A 299 3.24 0.45 -17.04
C LEU A 299 3.30 -0.58 -15.89
N GLN A 300 2.52 -1.66 -16.01
CA GLN A 300 2.42 -2.70 -14.98
C GLN A 300 3.52 -3.77 -15.04
N ARG A 301 4.49 -3.66 -15.97
CA ARG A 301 5.60 -4.60 -16.06
C ARG A 301 6.53 -4.52 -14.83
N PRO A 302 7.21 -5.63 -14.46
CA PRO A 302 8.11 -5.65 -13.29
C PRO A 302 9.18 -4.56 -13.29
N GLU A 303 9.76 -4.23 -14.45
CA GLU A 303 10.78 -3.18 -14.61
C GLU A 303 10.25 -1.75 -14.42
N ASN A 304 8.93 -1.57 -14.48
CA ASN A 304 8.25 -0.28 -14.30
C ASN A 304 7.49 -0.17 -12.97
N PHE A 305 7.58 -1.21 -12.14
CA PHE A 305 6.89 -1.28 -10.85
C PHE A 305 7.26 -0.09 -9.95
N GLY A 306 6.26 0.70 -9.59
CA GLY A 306 6.36 1.88 -8.74
C GLY A 306 6.82 3.15 -9.46
N LYS A 307 7.04 3.11 -10.79
CA LYS A 307 7.42 4.29 -11.56
C LYS A 307 6.19 5.12 -11.94
N LYS A 308 6.41 6.42 -12.07
CA LYS A 308 5.43 7.32 -12.68
C LYS A 308 5.23 7.01 -14.15
N PHE A 309 4.01 7.13 -14.68
CA PHE A 309 3.75 6.82 -16.09
C PHE A 309 4.56 7.72 -17.04
N GLY A 310 4.73 9.01 -16.72
CA GLY A 310 5.55 9.94 -17.51
C GLY A 310 7.06 9.62 -17.54
N ALA A 311 7.53 8.79 -16.59
CA ALA A 311 8.90 8.28 -16.56
C ALA A 311 9.10 7.01 -17.40
N VAL A 312 8.02 6.38 -17.86
CA VAL A 312 8.06 5.22 -18.77
C VAL A 312 7.88 5.74 -20.20
N ALA A 313 8.89 5.55 -21.05
CA ALA A 313 8.95 6.19 -22.37
C ALA A 313 7.71 5.87 -23.23
N GLU A 314 7.24 4.63 -23.20
CA GLU A 314 6.10 4.13 -23.95
C GLU A 314 4.73 4.55 -23.35
N CYS A 315 4.72 5.12 -22.14
CA CYS A 315 3.51 5.61 -21.48
C CYS A 315 3.44 7.14 -21.45
N ARG A 316 4.50 7.85 -21.84
CA ARG A 316 4.63 9.31 -21.68
C ARG A 316 3.56 10.11 -22.42
N GLU A 317 3.11 9.62 -23.56
CA GLU A 317 2.04 10.23 -24.37
C GLU A 317 0.86 9.25 -24.46
N PRO A 318 0.10 9.07 -23.37
CA PRO A 318 -0.91 8.03 -23.33
C PRO A 318 -2.08 8.40 -24.25
N SER A 319 -2.62 7.41 -24.94
CA SER A 319 -3.80 7.58 -25.79
C SER A 319 -4.78 6.43 -25.63
N ILE A 320 -6.07 6.73 -25.73
CA ILE A 320 -7.16 5.76 -25.60
C ILE A 320 -7.61 5.37 -27.02
N ARG A 321 -7.58 4.06 -27.32
CA ARG A 321 -8.09 3.50 -28.56
C ARG A 321 -9.60 3.36 -28.53
N SER A 322 -10.13 2.85 -27.42
CA SER A 322 -11.57 2.61 -27.23
C SER A 322 -11.95 2.65 -25.75
N GLY A 323 -13.23 2.89 -25.46
CA GLY A 323 -13.75 2.90 -24.08
C GLY A 323 -15.05 3.67 -23.93
N PRO A 324 -15.58 3.78 -22.70
CA PRO A 324 -16.80 4.53 -22.43
C PRO A 324 -16.62 6.03 -22.72
N GLY A 325 -17.72 6.72 -23.02
CA GLY A 325 -17.67 8.17 -23.20
C GLY A 325 -17.31 8.90 -21.90
N LEU A 326 -16.65 10.06 -22.00
CA LEU A 326 -16.24 10.93 -20.88
C LEU A 326 -17.35 11.20 -19.84
N TRP A 327 -18.63 11.14 -20.23
CA TRP A 327 -19.75 11.41 -19.32
C TRP A 327 -20.02 10.27 -18.32
N ASP A 328 -19.62 9.04 -18.64
CA ASP A 328 -19.81 7.87 -17.77
C ASP A 328 -18.75 7.76 -16.67
N THR A 329 -17.64 8.50 -16.77
CA THR A 329 -16.51 8.43 -15.83
C THR A 329 -16.82 9.05 -14.46
N LYS A 330 -17.74 10.02 -14.40
CA LYS A 330 -18.17 10.70 -13.14
C LYS A 330 -18.91 9.80 -12.14
N SER A 331 -19.09 8.52 -12.46
CA SER A 331 -19.82 7.55 -11.66
C SER A 331 -18.96 6.39 -11.15
N TRP A 332 -17.64 6.44 -11.37
CA TRP A 332 -16.79 5.31 -11.06
C TRP A 332 -16.69 5.03 -9.55
N LEU A 333 -16.93 3.75 -9.20
CA LEU A 333 -17.26 3.19 -7.88
C LEU A 333 -18.51 3.79 -7.21
N GLN A 334 -18.64 5.11 -7.20
CA GLN A 334 -19.79 5.82 -6.70
C GLN A 334 -19.87 7.23 -7.30
N ARG A 335 -21.07 7.66 -7.70
CA ARG A 335 -21.35 9.06 -8.04
C ARG A 335 -21.53 9.89 -6.75
N GLY A 336 -20.59 10.79 -6.47
CA GLY A 336 -20.61 11.69 -5.32
C GLY A 336 -20.44 10.99 -3.96
N GLY A 337 -20.55 11.75 -2.87
CA GLY A 337 -20.28 11.28 -1.51
C GLY A 337 -18.79 11.34 -1.16
N CYS A 338 -18.39 10.65 -0.09
CA CYS A 338 -16.99 10.65 0.38
C CYS A 338 -16.32 9.27 0.23
N ALA A 339 -14.99 9.22 0.36
CA ALA A 339 -14.22 7.97 0.25
C ALA A 339 -14.75 6.88 1.20
N LYS A 340 -15.28 7.28 2.37
CA LYS A 340 -15.97 6.41 3.32
C LYS A 340 -17.21 5.73 2.75
N ASP A 341 -17.98 6.41 1.90
CA ASP A 341 -19.16 5.81 1.29
C ASP A 341 -18.78 4.72 0.28
N SER A 342 -17.76 4.97 -0.54
CA SER A 342 -17.21 4.00 -1.48
C SER A 342 -16.70 2.75 -0.77
N ALA A 343 -15.90 2.94 0.28
CA ALA A 343 -15.42 1.83 1.09
C ALA A 343 -16.54 1.08 1.83
N ARG A 344 -17.61 1.76 2.27
CA ARG A 344 -18.80 1.13 2.88
C ARG A 344 -19.55 0.26 1.89
N LYS A 345 -19.71 0.73 0.64
CA LYS A 345 -20.36 -0.04 -0.42
C LYS A 345 -19.53 -1.25 -0.83
N ALA A 346 -18.20 -1.09 -0.93
CA ALA A 346 -17.30 -2.19 -1.22
C ALA A 346 -17.39 -3.30 -0.17
N ALA A 347 -17.44 -2.93 1.11
CA ALA A 347 -17.56 -3.88 2.21
C ALA A 347 -19.00 -4.34 2.53
N SER A 348 -20.01 -3.83 1.82
CA SER A 348 -21.41 -4.15 2.10
C SER A 348 -21.80 -5.48 1.50
N SER A 349 -22.38 -6.38 2.29
CA SER A 349 -22.96 -7.65 1.81
C SER A 349 -24.34 -7.49 1.14
N CYS A 350 -24.89 -6.27 1.10
CA CYS A 350 -26.18 -6.00 0.48
C CYS A 350 -26.16 -6.32 -1.03
N LYS A 351 -27.26 -6.90 -1.54
CA LYS A 351 -27.40 -7.22 -2.97
C LYS A 351 -27.28 -5.98 -3.87
N SER A 352 -27.79 -4.83 -3.43
CA SER A 352 -27.69 -3.57 -4.16
C SER A 352 -26.25 -3.07 -4.33
N ALA A 353 -25.31 -3.52 -3.49
CA ALA A 353 -23.90 -3.18 -3.60
C ALA A 353 -23.10 -4.14 -4.51
N ALA A 354 -23.69 -5.24 -4.97
CA ALA A 354 -23.00 -6.25 -5.77
C ALA A 354 -22.33 -5.69 -7.05
N PRO A 355 -22.94 -4.76 -7.83
CA PRO A 355 -22.28 -4.18 -8.99
C PRO A 355 -21.02 -3.38 -8.62
N MET A 356 -21.07 -2.64 -7.51
CA MET A 356 -19.90 -1.91 -7.01
C MET A 356 -18.81 -2.90 -6.58
N ARG A 357 -19.17 -3.97 -5.87
CA ARG A 357 -18.20 -4.98 -5.43
C ARG A 357 -17.51 -5.65 -6.61
N ALA A 358 -18.25 -5.99 -7.66
CA ALA A 358 -17.71 -6.54 -8.89
C ALA A 358 -16.72 -5.59 -9.57
N LYS A 359 -17.02 -4.28 -9.59
CA LYS A 359 -16.06 -3.26 -10.08
C LYS A 359 -14.82 -3.20 -9.20
N ALA A 360 -14.98 -2.99 -7.90
CA ALA A 360 -13.87 -2.90 -6.95
C ALA A 360 -12.96 -4.13 -7.00
N LYS A 361 -13.54 -5.33 -7.19
CA LYS A 361 -12.81 -6.59 -7.34
C LYS A 361 -11.71 -6.51 -8.41
N ALA A 362 -12.05 -5.99 -9.60
CA ALA A 362 -11.11 -5.89 -10.72
C ALA A 362 -9.89 -4.99 -10.42
N TYR A 363 -10.02 -4.02 -9.51
CA TYR A 363 -8.95 -3.13 -9.11
C TYR A 363 -8.12 -3.67 -7.94
N VAL A 364 -8.75 -4.40 -7.00
CA VAL A 364 -8.03 -4.94 -5.83
C VAL A 364 -7.27 -6.23 -6.15
N GLU A 365 -7.70 -7.00 -7.15
CA GLU A 365 -7.05 -8.25 -7.54
C GLU A 365 -5.61 -8.05 -8.03
N PRO A 366 -5.31 -7.18 -9.02
CA PRO A 366 -3.94 -6.94 -9.47
C PRO A 366 -3.01 -6.45 -8.34
N PHE A 367 -3.53 -5.59 -7.46
CA PHE A 367 -2.81 -5.14 -6.27
C PHE A 367 -2.43 -6.33 -5.36
N ALA A 368 -3.38 -7.22 -5.06
CA ALA A 368 -3.14 -8.38 -4.21
C ALA A 368 -2.10 -9.36 -4.79
N GLN A 369 -2.04 -9.50 -6.12
CA GLN A 369 -1.08 -10.37 -6.81
C GLN A 369 0.39 -10.01 -6.54
N VAL A 370 0.67 -8.75 -6.19
CA VAL A 370 2.02 -8.30 -5.79
C VAL A 370 2.53 -9.06 -4.57
N PHE A 371 1.63 -9.40 -3.65
CA PHE A 371 1.95 -10.03 -2.38
C PHE A 371 1.82 -11.56 -2.40
N THR A 372 1.79 -12.16 -3.59
CA THR A 372 1.89 -13.61 -3.73
C THR A 372 3.26 -14.09 -3.28
N ALA A 373 3.35 -15.29 -2.69
CA ALA A 373 4.61 -15.82 -2.18
C ALA A 373 5.71 -15.87 -3.25
N ARG A 374 5.33 -16.22 -4.49
CA ARG A 374 6.22 -16.30 -5.65
C ARG A 374 6.87 -14.97 -6.01
N ARG A 375 6.17 -13.84 -5.83
CA ARG A 375 6.68 -12.50 -6.16
C ARG A 375 7.31 -11.81 -4.95
N PHE A 376 6.67 -11.89 -3.80
CA PHE A 376 7.06 -11.15 -2.60
C PHE A 376 8.33 -11.72 -1.95
N LEU A 377 8.42 -13.04 -1.73
CA LEU A 377 9.49 -13.64 -0.94
C LEU A 377 10.89 -13.51 -1.56
N PRO A 378 11.10 -13.69 -2.88
CA PRO A 378 12.41 -13.45 -3.48
C PRO A 378 12.88 -12.00 -3.28
N ARG A 379 11.97 -11.03 -3.43
CA ARG A 379 12.28 -9.60 -3.27
C ARG A 379 12.59 -9.24 -1.83
N LEU A 380 11.80 -9.78 -0.89
CA LEU A 380 12.06 -9.61 0.55
C LEU A 380 13.42 -10.21 0.93
N LEU A 381 13.74 -11.42 0.47
CA LEU A 381 15.05 -12.02 0.72
C LEU A 381 16.18 -11.14 0.18
N SER A 382 16.08 -10.69 -1.06
CA SER A 382 17.08 -9.80 -1.66
C SER A 382 17.25 -8.49 -0.89
N TYR A 383 16.16 -7.93 -0.35
CA TYR A 383 16.20 -6.73 0.50
C TYR A 383 16.91 -7.02 1.83
N LEU A 384 16.50 -8.08 2.55
CA LEU A 384 17.05 -8.43 3.85
C LEU A 384 18.54 -8.82 3.80
N THR A 385 19.01 -9.34 2.67
CA THR A 385 20.43 -9.69 2.47
C THR A 385 21.19 -8.68 1.60
N SER A 386 20.64 -7.48 1.41
CA SER A 386 21.36 -6.41 0.71
C SER A 386 22.43 -5.80 1.63
N ASP A 387 23.47 -5.21 1.04
CA ASP A 387 24.56 -4.56 1.79
C ASP A 387 24.08 -3.42 2.71
N GLU A 388 22.91 -2.84 2.44
CA GLU A 388 22.32 -1.76 3.24
C GLU A 388 21.68 -2.27 4.53
N ILE A 389 21.07 -3.46 4.49
CA ILE A 389 20.29 -4.02 5.60
C ILE A 389 21.07 -5.10 6.36
N ASP A 390 21.84 -5.91 5.64
CA ASP A 390 22.74 -6.98 6.13
C ASP A 390 22.18 -7.88 7.24
N LEU A 391 20.93 -8.34 7.09
CA LEU A 391 20.30 -9.29 8.02
C LEU A 391 20.52 -10.75 7.61
N GLY A 392 21.56 -11.03 6.80
CA GLY A 392 21.87 -12.37 6.33
C GLY A 392 22.18 -13.35 7.48
N GLN A 393 22.90 -12.88 8.50
CA GLN A 393 23.26 -13.71 9.65
C GLN A 393 22.08 -14.00 10.57
N ASP A 394 21.17 -13.04 10.75
CA ASP A 394 19.93 -13.26 11.50
C ASP A 394 19.05 -14.30 10.81
N LEU A 395 18.93 -14.20 9.47
CA LEU A 395 18.21 -15.20 8.69
C LEU A 395 18.84 -16.59 8.81
N ASN A 396 20.18 -16.70 8.75
CA ASN A 396 20.87 -17.98 8.94
C ASN A 396 20.59 -18.58 10.32
N THR A 397 20.51 -17.74 11.36
CA THR A 397 20.20 -18.18 12.72
C THR A 397 18.77 -18.73 12.82
N GLU A 398 17.80 -18.07 12.19
CA GLU A 398 16.43 -18.56 12.09
C GLU A 398 16.33 -19.87 11.28
N LEU A 399 17.11 -20.00 10.22
CA LEU A 399 17.21 -21.25 9.46
C LEU A 399 17.76 -22.40 10.31
N GLN A 400 18.83 -22.17 11.09
CA GLN A 400 19.35 -23.22 11.98
C GLN A 400 18.33 -23.60 13.05
N ALA A 401 17.58 -22.64 13.60
CA ALA A 401 16.50 -22.94 14.54
C ALA A 401 15.42 -23.81 13.89
N LEU A 402 15.01 -23.48 12.65
CA LEU A 402 14.05 -24.25 11.87
C LEU A 402 14.53 -25.69 11.61
N LEU A 403 15.77 -25.86 11.15
CA LEU A 403 16.34 -27.18 10.80
C LEU A 403 16.58 -28.08 12.02
N ASN A 404 16.92 -27.49 13.16
CA ASN A 404 17.13 -28.25 14.41
C ASN A 404 15.81 -28.70 15.07
N GLY A 405 14.67 -28.47 14.41
CA GLY A 405 13.37 -28.82 14.97
C GLY A 405 13.06 -28.02 16.23
N ALA A 406 13.66 -26.83 16.38
CA ALA A 406 13.20 -25.85 17.36
C ALA A 406 11.88 -25.22 16.88
N GLU A 407 10.92 -26.06 16.49
CA GLU A 407 9.57 -25.64 16.16
C GLU A 407 8.67 -25.90 17.38
N SER A 408 8.33 -24.78 18.03
CA SER A 408 6.96 -24.42 18.37
C SER A 408 5.91 -25.35 17.73
N ASP A 409 5.07 -26.00 18.53
CA ASP A 409 3.93 -26.88 18.18
C ASP A 409 2.95 -26.33 17.11
N ALA A 410 3.21 -25.16 16.53
CA ALA A 410 2.35 -24.41 15.62
C ALA A 410 2.53 -24.75 14.13
N PHE A 411 3.46 -25.64 13.74
CA PHE A 411 3.70 -25.96 12.32
C PHE A 411 2.99 -27.26 11.88
N HIS A 412 2.11 -27.16 10.87
CA HIS A 412 1.38 -28.28 10.27
C HIS A 412 1.64 -28.46 8.76
N GLY A 413 2.73 -27.89 8.22
CA GLY A 413 3.04 -28.03 6.80
C GLY A 413 3.68 -29.38 6.43
N PRO A 414 3.78 -29.70 5.13
CA PRO A 414 4.48 -30.90 4.66
C PRO A 414 5.94 -30.89 5.16
N PRO A 415 6.57 -32.05 5.41
CA PRO A 415 7.95 -32.10 5.91
C PRO A 415 8.90 -31.37 4.93
N LEU A 416 9.96 -30.75 5.47
CA LEU A 416 11.09 -30.36 4.62
C LEU A 416 11.62 -31.67 4.01
N GLY A 417 11.73 -31.72 2.68
CA GLY A 417 12.46 -32.82 2.04
C GLY A 417 13.90 -32.90 2.58
N PRO A 418 14.67 -33.94 2.23
CA PRO A 418 16.05 -34.04 2.68
C PRO A 418 16.82 -32.75 2.33
N VAL A 419 17.45 -32.15 3.33
CA VAL A 419 18.31 -30.95 3.19
C VAL A 419 19.74 -31.43 3.34
N THR A 420 20.59 -31.11 2.37
CA THR A 420 22.02 -31.48 2.47
C THR A 420 22.74 -30.54 3.44
N PRO A 421 23.89 -30.94 4.02
CA PRO A 421 24.69 -30.04 4.85
C PRO A 421 25.11 -28.75 4.14
N GLU A 422 25.32 -28.81 2.82
CA GLU A 422 25.65 -27.65 1.98
C GLU A 422 24.45 -26.69 1.83
N GLU A 423 23.25 -27.24 1.60
CA GLU A 423 22.03 -26.42 1.57
C GLU A 423 21.71 -25.80 2.93
N ALA A 424 22.09 -26.47 4.02
CA ALA A 424 21.91 -25.98 5.39
C ALA A 424 22.95 -24.94 5.81
N ALA A 425 23.99 -24.68 5.00
CA ALA A 425 25.08 -23.78 5.39
C ALA A 425 24.68 -22.31 5.38
N SER A 426 23.73 -21.91 4.51
CA SER A 426 23.22 -20.54 4.46
C SER A 426 21.78 -20.47 3.94
N CYS A 427 21.05 -19.42 4.33
CA CYS A 427 19.72 -19.11 3.80
C CYS A 427 19.71 -18.96 2.28
N GLN A 428 20.76 -18.40 1.69
CA GLN A 428 20.83 -18.26 0.24
C GLN A 428 20.90 -19.64 -0.44
N GLN A 429 21.77 -20.55 0.01
CA GLN A 429 21.85 -21.91 -0.54
C GLN A 429 20.62 -22.75 -0.23
N PHE A 430 20.01 -22.55 0.94
CA PHE A 430 18.78 -23.23 1.33
C PHE A 430 17.62 -22.86 0.39
N LEU A 431 17.51 -21.58 0.03
CA LEU A 431 16.41 -21.02 -0.75
C LEU A 431 16.66 -21.02 -2.26
N TRP A 432 17.90 -21.15 -2.72
CA TRP A 432 18.24 -21.22 -4.14
C TRP A 432 18.93 -22.55 -4.44
N SER A 433 18.28 -23.41 -5.21
CA SER A 433 18.89 -24.70 -5.56
C SER A 433 20.12 -24.49 -6.44
N ALA A 434 21.27 -24.96 -5.97
CA ALA A 434 22.53 -24.97 -6.72
C ALA A 434 22.63 -26.11 -7.74
N SER A 435 21.62 -27.00 -7.80
CA SER A 435 21.64 -28.16 -8.71
C SER A 435 21.66 -27.77 -10.20
N ASP A 436 21.19 -26.57 -10.52
CA ASP A 436 21.29 -25.97 -11.85
C ASP A 436 22.15 -24.70 -11.76
N THR A 437 23.44 -24.84 -12.06
CA THR A 437 24.39 -23.73 -12.07
C THR A 437 24.06 -22.67 -13.12
N THR A 438 23.21 -22.99 -14.11
CA THR A 438 22.85 -22.04 -15.17
C THR A 438 21.64 -21.19 -14.81
N ARG A 439 20.72 -21.70 -14.00
CA ARG A 439 19.50 -21.00 -13.55
C ARG A 439 19.12 -21.44 -12.14
N PRO A 440 19.66 -20.79 -11.09
CA PRO A 440 19.28 -21.12 -9.73
C PRO A 440 17.77 -20.94 -9.55
N GLN A 441 17.10 -21.98 -9.08
CA GLN A 441 15.65 -21.98 -8.88
C GLN A 441 15.31 -21.65 -7.43
N PHE A 442 14.51 -20.60 -7.23
CA PHE A 442 13.98 -20.23 -5.92
C PHE A 442 13.05 -21.33 -5.38
N GLN A 443 13.42 -21.91 -4.24
CA GLN A 443 12.71 -22.98 -3.55
C GLN A 443 11.56 -22.40 -2.74
N LEU A 444 10.46 -22.06 -3.42
CA LEU A 444 9.32 -21.36 -2.82
C LEU A 444 8.76 -22.04 -1.56
N GLY A 445 8.65 -23.37 -1.56
CA GLY A 445 8.16 -24.12 -0.40
C GLY A 445 9.08 -24.03 0.82
N ARG A 446 10.39 -23.90 0.62
CA ARG A 446 11.37 -23.68 1.71
C ARG A 446 11.29 -22.24 2.23
N ALA A 447 11.14 -21.26 1.33
CA ALA A 447 10.98 -19.86 1.69
C ALA A 447 9.71 -19.63 2.53
N ILE A 448 8.57 -20.18 2.10
CA ILE A 448 7.31 -20.09 2.84
C ILE A 448 7.50 -20.57 4.28
N LYS A 449 8.16 -21.72 4.49
CA LYS A 449 8.40 -22.26 5.84
C LYS A 449 9.28 -21.37 6.71
N LEU A 450 10.40 -20.90 6.17
CA LEU A 450 11.29 -20.00 6.90
C LEU A 450 10.57 -18.70 7.31
N PHE A 451 9.86 -18.07 6.37
CA PHE A 451 9.16 -16.82 6.69
C PHE A 451 7.88 -17.05 7.50
N GLN A 452 7.32 -18.26 7.52
CA GLN A 452 6.26 -18.66 8.47
C GLN A 452 6.80 -18.77 9.90
N SER A 453 7.97 -19.39 10.12
CA SER A 453 8.56 -19.53 11.46
C SER A 453 8.95 -18.19 12.08
N ILE A 454 9.37 -17.23 11.24
CA ILE A 454 9.63 -15.83 11.63
C ILE A 454 8.33 -15.06 11.91
N GLY A 455 7.18 -15.58 11.44
CA GLY A 455 5.87 -14.96 11.62
C GLY A 455 5.57 -13.83 10.64
N ILE A 456 6.09 -13.92 9.41
CA ILE A 456 5.82 -12.98 8.30
C ILE A 456 4.74 -13.52 7.36
N VAL A 457 4.84 -14.81 7.03
CA VAL A 457 3.94 -15.50 6.09
C VAL A 457 2.80 -16.20 6.84
N LYS A 458 1.60 -16.22 6.26
CA LYS A 458 0.43 -16.93 6.79
C LYS A 458 0.72 -18.42 6.98
N SER A 459 0.10 -19.06 7.98
CA SER A 459 0.22 -20.52 8.16
C SER A 459 -0.39 -21.29 6.98
N SER A 460 0.09 -22.51 6.74
CA SER A 460 -0.39 -23.35 5.62
C SER A 460 -1.90 -23.61 5.66
N ASP A 461 -2.50 -23.73 6.84
CA ASP A 461 -3.95 -23.87 7.01
C ASP A 461 -4.74 -22.68 6.43
N GLN A 462 -4.12 -21.50 6.40
CA GLN A 462 -4.70 -20.29 5.79
C GLN A 462 -4.41 -20.17 4.29
N MET A 463 -3.50 -20.99 3.74
CA MET A 463 -3.11 -20.99 2.32
C MET A 463 -3.82 -22.08 1.51
N ILE A 464 -4.13 -23.23 2.11
CA ILE A 464 -4.68 -24.41 1.41
C ILE A 464 -6.03 -24.12 0.73
N ASP A 465 -6.81 -23.16 1.24
CA ASP A 465 -8.06 -22.71 0.61
C ASP A 465 -7.85 -21.99 -0.75
N SER A 466 -6.61 -21.66 -1.13
CA SER A 466 -6.31 -20.83 -2.32
C SER A 466 -5.74 -21.60 -3.52
N GLU A 467 -4.95 -22.65 -3.30
CA GLU A 467 -4.23 -23.33 -4.39
C GLU A 467 -5.12 -24.31 -5.18
N SER A 468 -6.19 -24.86 -4.58
CA SER A 468 -7.14 -25.70 -5.31
C SER A 468 -7.98 -24.92 -6.34
N GLY A 469 -7.91 -23.59 -6.35
CA GLY A 469 -8.67 -22.72 -7.25
C GLY A 469 -7.84 -21.95 -8.29
N CYS A 470 -6.52 -21.81 -8.12
CA CYS A 470 -5.63 -21.21 -9.12
C CYS A 470 -4.62 -22.23 -9.62
N GLN A 471 -5.07 -23.17 -10.47
CA GLN A 471 -4.19 -23.68 -11.51
C GLN A 471 -4.01 -22.57 -12.55
N CYS A 472 -3.25 -21.56 -12.16
CA CYS A 472 -2.67 -20.64 -13.11
C CYS A 472 -1.51 -21.42 -13.75
N ASP A 473 -1.80 -22.07 -14.89
CA ASP A 473 -0.81 -22.81 -15.68
C ASP A 473 0.48 -21.99 -15.76
N GLY A 474 1.61 -22.64 -15.48
CA GLY A 474 2.95 -22.06 -15.33
C GLY A 474 3.55 -21.40 -16.56
N SER A 475 2.72 -20.91 -17.48
CA SER A 475 3.09 -19.89 -18.44
C SER A 475 3.23 -18.57 -17.68
N ALA A 476 4.43 -17.99 -17.66
CA ALA A 476 4.52 -16.54 -17.78
C ALA A 476 3.59 -16.10 -18.93
N PRO A 477 3.03 -14.87 -18.98
CA PRO A 477 2.29 -14.43 -20.16
C PRO A 477 3.23 -14.40 -21.37
N SER A 478 3.39 -15.55 -22.03
CA SER A 478 4.12 -15.77 -23.27
C SER A 478 3.09 -15.82 -24.37
N SER A 479 3.14 -14.79 -25.21
CA SER A 479 2.49 -14.67 -26.52
C SER A 479 0.95 -14.77 -26.56
N LEU A 480 0.30 -13.61 -26.54
CA LEU A 480 -0.88 -13.37 -27.39
C LEU A 480 -0.47 -13.43 -28.88
N PRO A 481 -1.41 -13.72 -29.80
CA PRO A 481 -1.12 -14.37 -31.07
C PRO A 481 -0.36 -13.47 -32.04
N ASN A 482 0.60 -14.08 -32.74
CA ASN A 482 1.38 -13.52 -33.83
C ASN A 482 0.46 -13.11 -35.00
N PRO A 483 0.33 -11.81 -35.36
CA PRO A 483 -0.45 -11.40 -36.52
C PRO A 483 0.51 -11.22 -37.71
N GLU A 484 1.03 -12.33 -38.23
CA GLU A 484 1.60 -12.34 -39.58
C GLU A 484 0.97 -13.48 -40.39
N ARG A 485 -0.06 -13.12 -41.17
CA ARG A 485 -0.29 -13.48 -42.58
C ARG A 485 -1.76 -13.31 -42.90
N ASP A 486 -2.10 -12.16 -43.47
CA ASP A 486 -2.93 -12.11 -44.67
C ASP A 486 -2.86 -10.70 -45.29
N SER A 487 -1.86 -10.54 -46.16
CA SER A 487 -1.75 -9.45 -47.11
C SER A 487 -2.79 -9.61 -48.22
N VAL A 488 -4.03 -9.24 -47.93
CA VAL A 488 -5.07 -9.08 -48.96
C VAL A 488 -5.03 -7.66 -49.53
N LYS A 489 -4.47 -7.59 -50.74
CA LYS A 489 -4.56 -6.47 -51.71
C LYS A 489 -5.90 -5.73 -51.60
N ARG A 490 -5.88 -4.45 -51.20
CA ARG A 490 -6.93 -3.50 -51.60
C ARG A 490 -6.35 -2.34 -52.40
N ARG A 491 -6.88 -2.26 -53.61
CA ARG A 491 -6.61 -1.31 -54.69
C ARG A 491 -6.81 0.12 -54.21
N ARG A 492 -5.82 0.98 -54.52
CA ARG A 492 -6.04 2.42 -54.73
C ARG A 492 -7.06 2.60 -55.84
N ILE A 493 -8.24 3.10 -55.52
CA ILE A 493 -9.09 3.82 -56.47
C ILE A 493 -8.85 5.30 -56.17
N GLY A 494 -8.13 5.95 -57.07
CA GLY A 494 -8.10 7.40 -57.12
C GLY A 494 -9.46 7.92 -57.57
N LYS A 495 -9.92 8.98 -56.92
CA LYS A 495 -10.84 9.94 -57.52
C LYS A 495 -10.29 11.34 -57.29
N GLN A 496 -9.62 11.83 -58.34
CA GLN A 496 -9.65 13.24 -58.69
C GLN A 496 -11.09 13.64 -59.01
N GLY A 497 -11.48 14.88 -58.69
CA GLY A 497 -12.73 15.43 -59.18
C GLY A 497 -13.26 16.64 -58.40
N ALA A 498 -12.62 17.79 -58.64
CA ALA A 498 -13.17 19.13 -58.77
C ALA A 498 -14.54 19.48 -58.14
N LYS A 499 -14.55 20.45 -57.23
CA LYS A 499 -14.89 21.85 -57.52
C LYS A 499 -14.39 22.77 -56.39
#